data_AF-A0A2G9YI42-F1
#
_entry.id   AF-A0A2G9YI42-F1
#
_cell.length_a   1.000
_cell.length_b   1.000
_cell.length_c   1.000
_cell.angle_alpha   90.00
_cell.angle_beta   90.00
_cell.angle_gamma   90.00
#
_symmetry.space_group_name_H-M   'P 1'
#
loop_
_entity.id
_entity.type
_entity.pdbx_description
1 polymer ?
#
loop_
_entity_poly.entity_id
_entity_poly.type
_entity_poly.pdbx_seq_one_letter_code
_entity_poly.pdbx_strand_id
1 'polypeptide(L)'
;MIQNPKSILKNRLDEENYDKLTKINNPALHQFVAQYIELCMPDSVFVSSDRPEDADYIREQAIVSGEEKPLTMPGHTVHFDGYYDQGRDKGGTRFLVSLAGTGKEPGFNTIERTAGYREIELLLKNIMCGHKMYVLFFSLGPTGSDFSIPNVQITDSA
;
A
#
# COMPACT_ATOMS: atom_id res chain seq x y z
N MET A 1 -17.47 2.94 8.26
CA MET A 1 -16.25 3.08 9.08
C MET A 1 -16.22 1.93 10.06
N ILE A 2 -15.05 1.30 10.25
CA ILE A 2 -14.96 0.18 11.19
C ILE A 2 -15.08 0.69 12.62
N GLN A 3 -15.70 -0.11 13.49
CA GLN A 3 -15.73 0.19 14.92
C GLN A 3 -14.42 -0.26 15.57
N ASN A 4 -13.79 0.63 16.35
CA ASN A 4 -12.61 0.38 17.19
C ASN A 4 -11.31 -0.06 16.45
N PRO A 5 -10.67 0.84 15.68
CA PRO A 5 -9.44 0.53 14.92
C PRO A 5 -8.29 0.05 15.80
N LYS A 6 -8.16 0.56 17.04
CA LYS A 6 -7.10 0.13 17.96
C LYS A 6 -7.18 -1.34 18.31
N SER A 7 -8.39 -1.87 18.51
CA SER A 7 -8.57 -3.30 18.79
C SER A 7 -8.15 -4.15 17.60
N ILE A 8 -8.49 -3.72 16.39
CA ILE A 8 -8.12 -4.44 15.17
C ILE A 8 -6.61 -4.47 15.02
N LEU A 9 -5.95 -3.31 15.15
CA LEU A 9 -4.49 -3.22 15.06
C LEU A 9 -3.81 -4.10 16.12
N LYS A 10 -4.29 -4.08 17.37
CA LYS A 10 -3.73 -4.89 18.45
C LYS A 10 -3.89 -6.40 18.22
N ASN A 11 -4.94 -6.82 17.51
CA ASN A 11 -5.19 -8.23 17.22
C ASN A 11 -4.48 -8.72 15.96
N ARG A 12 -4.23 -7.82 14.99
CA ARG A 12 -3.71 -8.17 13.66
C ARG A 12 -2.21 -7.93 13.50
N LEU A 13 -1.62 -7.08 14.32
CA LEU A 13 -0.18 -6.81 14.32
C LEU A 13 0.46 -7.54 15.51
N ASP A 14 1.72 -7.95 15.33
CA ASP A 14 2.57 -8.31 16.47
C ASP A 14 2.94 -7.06 17.29
N GLU A 15 3.59 -7.29 18.43
CA GLU A 15 3.96 -6.24 19.38
C GLU A 15 4.87 -5.18 18.73
N GLU A 16 5.87 -5.59 17.96
CA GLU A 16 6.82 -4.67 17.34
C GLU A 16 6.14 -3.76 16.31
N ASN A 17 5.35 -4.33 15.41
CA ASN A 17 4.66 -3.60 14.36
C ASN A 17 3.56 -2.69 14.94
N TYR A 18 2.86 -3.16 15.97
CA TYR A 18 1.88 -2.34 16.70
C TYR A 18 2.55 -1.13 17.35
N ASP A 19 3.70 -1.31 17.98
CA ASP A 19 4.45 -0.22 18.61
C ASP A 19 5.00 0.77 17.59
N LYS A 20 5.51 0.30 16.45
CA LYS A 20 5.94 1.18 15.34
C LYS A 20 4.80 2.10 14.88
N LEU A 21 3.62 1.53 14.65
CA LEU A 21 2.46 2.28 14.15
C LEU A 21 1.84 3.21 15.19
N THR A 22 1.76 2.78 16.46
CA THR A 22 1.10 3.56 17.51
C THR A 22 1.95 4.70 18.07
N LYS A 23 3.26 4.69 17.84
CA LYS A 23 4.13 5.87 18.06
C LYS A 23 3.68 7.09 17.27
N ILE A 24 3.04 6.89 16.12
CA ILE A 24 2.46 7.97 15.33
C ILE A 24 1.09 8.31 15.94
N ASN A 25 1.00 9.44 16.64
CA ASN A 25 -0.25 9.91 17.24
C ASN A 25 -1.20 10.50 16.19
N ASN A 26 -1.72 9.65 15.30
CA ASN A 26 -2.64 10.02 14.23
C ASN A 26 -3.80 9.00 14.14
N PRO A 27 -4.97 9.31 14.74
CA PRO A 27 -6.12 8.41 14.72
C PRO A 27 -6.64 8.10 13.31
N ALA A 28 -6.50 9.04 12.36
CA ALA A 28 -6.95 8.83 10.98
C ALA A 28 -6.06 7.81 10.25
N LEU A 29 -4.75 7.84 10.51
CA LEU A 29 -3.81 6.80 10.04
C LEU A 29 -4.19 5.43 10.61
N HIS A 30 -4.43 5.35 11.93
CA HIS A 30 -4.80 4.08 12.56
C HIS A 30 -6.12 3.52 12.00
N GLN A 31 -7.09 4.40 11.76
CA GLN A 31 -8.35 4.04 11.11
C GLN A 31 -8.14 3.55 9.68
N PHE A 32 -7.29 4.23 8.91
CA PHE A 32 -6.95 3.84 7.54
C PHE A 32 -6.29 2.46 7.49
N VAL A 33 -5.24 2.23 8.27
CA VAL A 33 -4.54 0.94 8.28
C VAL A 33 -5.46 -0.19 8.73
N ALA A 34 -6.22 0.00 9.82
CA ALA A 34 -7.20 -0.98 10.27
C ALA A 34 -8.27 -1.28 9.19
N GLN A 35 -8.71 -0.26 8.45
CA GLN A 35 -9.67 -0.41 7.35
C GLN A 35 -9.18 -1.35 6.28
N TYR A 36 -7.95 -1.18 5.82
CA TYR A 36 -7.44 -1.99 4.74
C TYR A 36 -6.93 -3.36 5.20
N ILE A 37 -6.52 -3.51 6.47
CA ILE A 37 -6.24 -4.84 7.04
C ILE A 37 -7.52 -5.72 7.01
N GLU A 38 -8.66 -5.17 7.40
CA GLU A 38 -9.93 -5.90 7.36
C GLU A 38 -10.47 -6.09 5.95
N LEU A 39 -10.26 -5.10 5.06
CA LEU A 39 -10.72 -5.21 3.68
C LEU A 39 -9.88 -6.22 2.88
N CYS A 40 -8.56 -6.11 2.94
CA CYS A 40 -7.64 -6.90 2.12
C CYS A 40 -7.32 -8.28 2.71
N MET A 41 -7.54 -8.47 4.02
CA MET A 41 -7.31 -9.73 4.74
C MET A 41 -5.91 -10.36 4.55
N PRO A 42 -4.81 -9.64 4.87
CA PRO A 42 -3.47 -10.22 4.85
C PRO A 42 -3.25 -11.23 6.00
N ASP A 43 -2.36 -12.18 5.78
CA ASP A 43 -1.95 -13.19 6.78
C ASP A 43 -1.08 -12.57 7.89
N SER A 44 -0.25 -11.59 7.53
CA SER A 44 0.57 -10.83 8.48
C SER A 44 0.75 -9.39 8.02
N VAL A 45 1.13 -8.51 8.94
CA VAL A 45 1.36 -7.09 8.65
C VAL A 45 2.77 -6.72 9.10
N PHE A 46 3.53 -6.06 8.23
CA PHE A 46 4.83 -5.46 8.54
C PHE A 46 4.75 -3.94 8.40
N VAL A 47 5.21 -3.21 9.41
CA VAL A 47 5.23 -1.76 9.44
C VAL A 47 6.68 -1.33 9.29
N SER A 48 7.01 -0.70 8.17
CA SER A 48 8.35 -0.15 7.95
C SER A 48 8.52 1.15 8.72
N SER A 49 9.62 1.27 9.46
CA SER A 49 10.00 2.46 10.20
C SER A 49 11.12 3.26 9.53
N ASP A 50 11.44 2.92 8.27
CA ASP A 50 12.54 3.52 7.48
C ASP A 50 13.93 3.30 8.09
N ARG A 51 14.04 2.33 9.02
CA ARG A 51 15.34 1.86 9.49
C ARG A 51 16.00 1.03 8.38
N PRO A 52 17.34 1.05 8.24
CA PRO A 52 18.03 0.25 7.24
C PRO A 52 17.65 -1.24 7.30
N GLU A 53 17.46 -1.75 8.52
CA GLU A 53 17.06 -3.14 8.76
C GLU A 53 15.68 -3.47 8.17
N ASP A 54 14.74 -2.53 8.15
CA ASP A 54 13.40 -2.75 7.56
C ASP A 54 13.49 -2.82 6.03
N ALA A 55 14.33 -1.98 5.42
CA ALA A 55 14.55 -2.01 3.97
C ALA A 55 15.26 -3.30 3.54
N ASP A 56 16.24 -3.75 4.31
CA ASP A 56 16.94 -5.02 4.05
C ASP A 56 16.02 -6.22 4.25
N TYR A 57 15.15 -6.19 5.26
CA TYR A 57 14.12 -7.20 5.46
C TYR A 57 13.19 -7.32 4.24
N ILE A 58 12.68 -6.20 3.73
CA ILE A 58 11.79 -6.17 2.57
C ILE A 58 12.49 -6.73 1.32
N ARG A 59 13.73 -6.31 1.04
CA ARG A 59 14.53 -6.86 -0.08
C ARG A 59 14.72 -8.37 0.03
N GLU A 60 15.00 -8.87 1.24
CA GLU A 60 15.13 -10.31 1.47
C GLU A 60 13.79 -11.02 1.24
N GLN A 61 12.66 -10.41 1.61
CA GLN A 61 11.34 -10.98 1.32
C GLN A 61 11.08 -11.09 -0.19
N ALA A 62 11.48 -10.10 -0.99
CA ALA A 62 11.34 -10.16 -2.46
C ALA A 62 12.15 -11.32 -3.07
N ILE A 63 13.32 -11.63 -2.51
CA ILE A 63 14.12 -12.78 -2.94
C ILE A 63 13.47 -14.10 -2.48
N VAL A 64 13.02 -14.18 -1.23
CA VAL A 64 12.40 -15.38 -0.65
C VAL A 64 11.07 -15.72 -1.32
N SER A 65 10.27 -14.71 -1.69
CA SER A 65 9.02 -14.90 -2.45
C SER A 65 9.27 -15.31 -3.90
N GLY A 66 10.49 -15.10 -4.39
CA GLY A 66 10.88 -15.36 -5.77
C GLY A 66 10.45 -14.26 -6.74
N GLU A 67 9.95 -13.12 -6.24
CA GLU A 67 9.75 -11.90 -7.04
C GLU A 67 11.10 -11.49 -7.65
N GLU A 68 12.15 -11.42 -6.83
CA GLU A 68 13.48 -11.03 -7.28
C GLU A 68 14.49 -12.17 -7.23
N LYS A 69 15.53 -12.08 -8.08
CA LYS A 69 16.67 -13.01 -8.07
C LYS A 69 17.98 -12.24 -7.88
N PRO A 70 18.87 -12.70 -6.98
CA PRO A 70 20.15 -12.06 -6.78
C PRO A 70 21.05 -12.18 -8.02
N LEU A 71 21.84 -11.13 -8.28
CA LEU A 71 22.88 -11.11 -9.30
C LEU A 71 24.26 -11.31 -8.66
N THR A 72 25.28 -11.49 -9.49
CA THR A 72 26.68 -11.64 -9.03
C THR A 72 27.18 -10.43 -8.26
N MET A 73 26.67 -9.23 -8.56
CA MET A 73 27.05 -8.01 -7.84
C MET A 73 26.27 -7.91 -6.52
N PRO A 74 26.95 -7.79 -5.36
CA PRO A 74 26.29 -7.71 -4.06
C PRO A 74 25.27 -6.57 -3.99
N GLY A 75 24.06 -6.86 -3.50
CA GLY A 75 22.97 -5.90 -3.37
C GLY A 75 22.17 -5.64 -4.65
N HIS A 76 22.50 -6.31 -5.76
CA HIS A 76 21.76 -6.18 -7.02
C HIS A 76 20.90 -7.41 -7.28
N THR A 77 19.70 -7.15 -7.79
CA THR A 77 18.71 -8.16 -8.14
C THR A 77 18.16 -7.94 -9.54
N VAL A 78 17.40 -8.92 -10.04
CA VAL A 78 16.62 -8.83 -11.27
C VAL A 78 15.20 -9.32 -11.00
N HIS A 79 14.22 -8.59 -11.52
CA HIS A 79 12.81 -8.95 -11.57
C HIS A 79 12.37 -9.05 -13.04
N PHE A 80 11.48 -9.99 -13.34
CA PHE A 80 10.84 -10.09 -14.66
C PHE A 80 9.33 -10.04 -14.46
N ASP A 81 8.71 -8.94 -14.88
CA ASP A 81 7.27 -8.78 -14.78
C ASP A 81 6.52 -9.82 -15.61
N GLY A 82 5.24 -10.02 -15.28
CA GLY A 82 4.35 -10.87 -16.07
C GLY A 82 4.21 -10.37 -17.51
N TYR A 83 3.98 -11.29 -18.46
CA TYR A 83 3.82 -10.96 -19.89
C TYR A 83 2.76 -9.87 -20.16
N TYR A 84 1.73 -9.80 -19.31
CA TYR A 84 0.63 -8.84 -19.42
C TYR A 84 0.84 -7.54 -18.63
N ASP A 85 1.97 -7.39 -17.95
CA ASP A 85 2.26 -6.25 -17.06
C ASP A 85 3.63 -5.62 -17.39
N GLN A 86 3.85 -5.28 -18.65
CA GLN A 86 5.13 -4.76 -19.16
C GLN A 86 5.16 -3.22 -19.25
N GLY A 87 4.11 -2.55 -18.78
CA GLY A 87 4.00 -1.10 -18.87
C GLY A 87 2.66 -0.59 -18.39
N ARG A 88 2.59 0.73 -18.20
CA ARG A 88 1.40 1.37 -17.64
C ARG A 88 0.14 1.10 -18.45
N ASP A 89 -0.84 0.44 -17.82
CA ASP A 89 -2.16 0.23 -18.39
C ASP A 89 -3.01 1.52 -18.33
N LYS A 90 -3.06 2.22 -19.47
CA LYS A 90 -3.90 3.42 -19.63
C LYS A 90 -5.40 3.08 -19.61
N GLY A 91 -5.79 1.85 -19.97
CA GLY A 91 -7.18 1.39 -19.97
C GLY A 91 -7.70 1.11 -18.56
N GLY A 92 -6.85 0.54 -17.70
CA GLY A 92 -7.12 0.36 -16.27
C GLY A 92 -7.00 1.65 -15.45
N THR A 93 -6.17 2.60 -15.88
CA THR A 93 -6.01 3.90 -15.21
C THR A 93 -7.27 4.76 -15.39
N ARG A 94 -8.01 5.02 -14.31
CA ARG A 94 -9.22 5.85 -14.32
C ARG A 94 -9.15 7.00 -13.32
N PHE A 95 -9.62 8.18 -13.73
CA PHE A 95 -9.75 9.35 -12.86
C PHE A 95 -11.14 9.37 -12.20
N LEU A 96 -11.16 9.42 -10.87
CA LEU A 96 -12.41 9.54 -10.10
C LEU A 96 -12.90 10.99 -10.12
N VAL A 97 -13.99 11.24 -10.83
CA VAL A 97 -14.56 12.59 -11.02
C VAL A 97 -15.89 12.74 -10.30
N SER A 98 -16.26 13.99 -9.98
CA SER A 98 -17.60 14.27 -9.46
C SER A 98 -18.61 14.30 -10.61
N LEU A 99 -19.85 13.90 -10.33
CA LEU A 99 -20.95 13.96 -11.32
C LEU A 99 -21.23 15.38 -11.83
N ALA A 100 -20.81 16.41 -11.09
CA ALA A 100 -21.04 17.81 -11.41
C ALA A 100 -20.09 18.28 -12.52
N GLY A 101 -20.36 17.87 -13.76
CA GLY A 101 -19.83 18.51 -14.97
C GLY A 101 -18.32 18.35 -15.25
N THR A 102 -17.61 17.50 -14.51
CA THR A 102 -16.17 17.26 -14.67
C THR A 102 -15.91 15.86 -15.26
N GLY A 103 -14.89 15.70 -16.12
CA GLY A 103 -14.45 14.39 -16.61
C GLY A 103 -15.03 13.92 -17.95
N LYS A 104 -15.55 14.85 -18.77
CA LYS A 104 -15.97 14.57 -20.16
C LYS A 104 -14.95 15.04 -21.20
N GLU A 105 -13.78 15.47 -20.76
CA GLU A 105 -12.71 15.95 -21.62
C GLU A 105 -12.18 14.79 -22.49
N PRO A 106 -12.05 14.97 -23.81
CA PRO A 106 -11.49 13.95 -24.69
C PRO A 106 -10.10 13.51 -24.23
N GLY A 107 -9.89 12.19 -24.11
CA GLY A 107 -8.60 11.59 -23.76
C GLY A 107 -8.39 11.27 -22.27
N PHE A 108 -9.33 11.63 -21.39
CA PHE A 108 -9.30 11.19 -19.99
C PHE A 108 -10.25 10.01 -19.79
N ASN A 109 -9.71 8.90 -19.28
CA ASN A 109 -10.51 7.76 -18.86
C ASN A 109 -11.06 8.04 -17.46
N THR A 110 -12.36 8.33 -17.34
CA THR A 110 -12.97 8.79 -16.09
C THR A 110 -14.06 7.84 -15.61
N ILE A 111 -14.32 7.86 -14.30
CA ILE A 111 -15.45 7.16 -13.69
C ILE A 111 -16.00 8.03 -12.56
N GLU A 112 -17.31 7.93 -12.31
CA GLU A 112 -17.92 8.59 -11.17
C GLU A 112 -17.28 8.10 -9.87
N ARG A 113 -16.95 9.03 -8.98
CA ARG A 113 -16.22 8.77 -7.74
C ARG A 113 -16.81 7.63 -6.91
N THR A 114 -18.11 7.66 -6.62
CA THR A 114 -18.79 6.66 -5.79
C THR A 114 -18.76 5.28 -6.46
N ALA A 115 -19.01 5.22 -7.76
CA ALA A 115 -18.92 4.00 -8.55
C ALA A 115 -17.49 3.43 -8.55
N GLY A 116 -16.48 4.28 -8.74
CA GLY A 116 -15.07 3.89 -8.69
C GLY A 116 -14.64 3.41 -7.30
N TYR A 117 -15.09 4.06 -6.23
CA TYR A 117 -14.85 3.57 -4.86
C TYR A 117 -15.48 2.20 -4.63
N ARG A 118 -16.73 2.02 -5.04
CA ARG A 118 -17.40 0.71 -4.90
C ARG A 118 -16.68 -0.37 -5.69
N GLU A 119 -16.21 -0.06 -6.89
CA GLU A 119 -15.46 -1.01 -7.73
C GLU A 119 -14.14 -1.42 -7.06
N ILE A 120 -13.33 -0.46 -6.61
CA ILE A 120 -12.04 -0.77 -6.00
C ILE A 120 -12.19 -1.47 -4.65
N GLU A 121 -13.19 -1.12 -3.84
CA GLU A 121 -13.48 -1.83 -2.58
C GLU A 121 -13.86 -3.30 -2.83
N LEU A 122 -14.58 -3.59 -3.92
CA LEU A 122 -14.90 -4.96 -4.30
C LEU A 122 -13.67 -5.74 -4.76
N LEU A 123 -12.79 -5.11 -5.55
CA LEU A 123 -11.56 -5.73 -6.02
C LEU A 123 -10.57 -6.00 -4.89
N LEU A 124 -10.45 -5.08 -3.93
CA LEU A 124 -9.53 -5.21 -2.79
C LEU A 124 -10.00 -6.21 -1.74
N LYS A 125 -11.27 -6.63 -1.77
CA LYS A 125 -11.82 -7.54 -0.76
C LYS A 125 -11.08 -8.87 -0.78
N ASN A 126 -10.42 -9.20 0.33
CA ASN A 126 -9.64 -10.41 0.55
C ASN A 126 -8.46 -10.61 -0.43
N ILE A 127 -8.03 -9.55 -1.12
CA ILE A 127 -7.03 -9.67 -2.19
C ILE A 127 -5.65 -10.10 -1.67
N MET A 128 -5.35 -9.86 -0.39
CA MET A 128 -4.07 -10.17 0.25
C MET A 128 -4.09 -11.47 1.07
N CYS A 129 -5.14 -12.29 0.99
CA CYS A 129 -5.16 -13.61 1.67
C CYS A 129 -3.96 -14.46 1.23
N GLY A 130 -3.19 -15.01 2.17
CA GLY A 130 -1.95 -15.74 1.86
C GLY A 130 -0.71 -14.84 1.71
N HIS A 131 -0.87 -13.52 1.81
CA HIS A 131 0.20 -12.55 1.63
C HIS A 131 0.44 -11.71 2.90
N LYS A 132 1.64 -11.14 2.97
CA LYS A 132 1.99 -10.14 3.98
C LYS A 132 1.64 -8.75 3.46
N MET A 133 0.99 -7.93 4.27
CA MET A 133 0.81 -6.51 3.98
C MET A 133 1.97 -5.71 4.55
N TYR A 134 2.63 -4.92 3.71
CA TYR A 134 3.61 -3.91 4.08
C TYR A 134 2.92 -2.54 4.22
N VAL A 135 3.12 -1.89 5.36
CA VAL A 135 2.73 -0.49 5.62
C VAL A 135 3.98 0.36 5.54
N LEU A 136 4.05 1.20 4.50
CA LEU A 136 5.22 1.99 4.15
C LEU A 136 4.92 3.48 4.31
N PHE A 137 5.88 4.25 4.79
CA PHE A 137 5.75 5.70 4.97
C PHE A 137 6.73 6.44 4.06
N PHE A 138 6.24 7.46 3.37
CA PHE A 138 7.03 8.25 2.42
C PHE A 138 6.77 9.74 2.59
N SER A 139 7.68 10.56 2.06
CA SER A 139 7.51 12.00 1.93
C SER A 139 7.62 12.40 0.47
N LEU A 140 6.59 13.09 -0.05
CA LEU A 140 6.72 13.80 -1.31
C LEU A 140 7.40 15.14 -1.02
N GLY A 141 8.65 15.24 -1.45
CA GLY A 141 9.55 16.36 -1.15
C GLY A 141 10.43 16.11 0.09
N PRO A 142 11.42 17.00 0.34
CA PRO A 142 12.38 16.84 1.42
C PRO A 142 11.71 16.80 2.80
N THR A 143 12.11 15.84 3.63
CA THR A 143 11.65 15.74 5.02
C THR A 143 12.03 17.00 5.80
N GLY A 144 11.10 17.57 6.56
CA GLY A 144 11.32 18.80 7.34
C GLY A 144 11.06 20.10 6.57
N SER A 145 10.64 20.03 5.31
CA SER A 145 10.08 21.17 4.59
C SER A 145 8.61 21.39 4.98
N ASP A 146 8.19 22.65 5.10
CA ASP A 146 6.77 23.02 5.28
C ASP A 146 5.88 22.60 4.08
N PHE A 147 6.49 22.33 2.92
CA PHE A 147 5.82 21.86 1.71
C PHE A 147 5.84 20.33 1.56
N SER A 148 6.44 19.61 2.50
CA SER A 148 6.48 18.15 2.44
C SER A 148 5.06 17.58 2.62
N ILE A 149 4.73 16.57 1.83
CA ILE A 149 3.46 15.85 1.95
C ILE A 149 3.78 14.45 2.47
N PRO A 150 3.39 14.11 3.71
CA PRO A 150 3.55 12.75 4.24
C PRO A 150 2.53 11.81 3.57
N ASN A 151 2.97 10.60 3.25
CA ASN A 151 2.15 9.58 2.61
C ASN A 151 2.32 8.24 3.32
N VAL A 152 1.25 7.45 3.29
CA VAL A 152 1.26 6.04 3.67
C VAL A 152 0.86 5.22 2.45
N GLN A 153 1.63 4.17 2.17
CA GLN A 153 1.31 3.17 1.17
C GLN A 153 1.10 1.83 1.87
N ILE A 154 0.12 1.07 1.37
CA ILE A 154 -0.06 -0.33 1.72
C ILE A 154 0.14 -1.17 0.45
N THR A 155 0.85 -2.28 0.57
CA THR A 155 1.12 -3.18 -0.55
C THR A 155 1.38 -4.59 -0.01
N ASP A 156 1.16 -5.60 -0.83
CA ASP A 156 1.50 -7.00 -0.57
C ASP A 156 2.69 -7.49 -1.42
N SER A 157 3.28 -6.61 -2.23
CA SER A 157 4.52 -6.87 -2.96
C SER A 157 5.72 -6.33 -2.18
N ALA A 158 6.79 -7.14 -2.13
CA ALA A 158 8.00 -6.86 -1.36
C ALA A 158 9.01 -6.05 -2.19
#